data_AF-A0A359EZC1-F1
#
_entry.id   AF-A0A359EZC1-F1
#
_cell.length_a   1.000
_cell.length_b   1.000
_cell.length_c   1.000
_cell.angle_alpha   90.00
_cell.angle_beta   90.00
_cell.angle_gamma   90.00
#
_symmetry.space_group_name_H-M   'P 1'
#
loop_
_entity.id
_entity.type
_entity.pdbx_description
1 polymer ?
#
loop_
_entity_poly.entity_id
_entity_poly.type
_entity_poly.pdbx_seq_one_letter_code
_entity_poly.pdbx_strand_id
1 'polypeptide(L)' 'MRLHEIVEFAAIAEPSALALICEDTELSFSELWEQITEMAASVRSLIASGDRVALLSETRIEFA' A
#
# COMPACT_ATOMS: atom_id res chain seq x y z
N MET A 1 1.56 -7.10 -15.29
CA MET A 1 1.84 -7.16 -13.85
C MET A 1 1.89 -5.73 -13.33
N ARG A 2 0.96 -5.39 -12.44
CA ARG A 2 0.89 -4.11 -11.73
C ARG A 2 1.52 -4.29 -10.35
N LEU A 3 2.01 -3.21 -9.76
CA LEU A 3 2.66 -3.28 -8.44
C LEU A 3 1.73 -3.85 -7.36
N HIS A 4 0.46 -3.43 -7.33
CA HIS A 4 -0.50 -3.89 -6.31
C HIS A 4 -0.79 -5.40 -6.37
N GLU A 5 -0.70 -6.02 -7.56
CA GLU A 5 -0.96 -7.47 -7.73
C GLU A 5 0.08 -8.32 -6.97
N ILE A 6 1.30 -7.80 -6.79
CA ILE A 6 2.37 -8.48 -6.05
C ILE A 6 2.02 -8.51 -4.55
N VAL A 7 1.56 -7.38 -4.01
CA VAL A 7 1.19 -7.26 -2.60
C VAL A 7 -0.08 -8.04 -2.30
N GLU A 8 -1.09 -7.96 -3.19
CA GLU A 8 -2.32 -8.74 -3.09
C GLU A 8 -2.05 -10.25 -3.07
N PHE A 9 -1.20 -10.75 -3.97
CA PHE A 9 -0.84 -12.16 -4.00
C PHE A 9 -0.10 -12.58 -2.72
N ALA A 10 0.86 -11.79 -2.25
CA ALA A 10 1.59 -12.08 -1.02
C ALA A 10 0.67 -12.07 0.22
N ALA A 11 -0.30 -11.15 0.29
CA ALA A 11 -1.30 -11.09 1.35
C ALA A 11 -2.21 -12.33 1.39
N ILE A 12 -2.43 -12.99 0.25
CA ILE A 12 -3.19 -14.25 0.18
C ILE A 12 -2.29 -15.46 0.50
N ALA A 13 -1.08 -15.48 -0.06
CA ALA A 13 -0.19 -16.64 0.01
C ALA A 13 0.48 -16.79 1.37
N GLU A 14 0.88 -15.68 1.99
CA GLU A 14 1.53 -15.63 3.30
C GLU A 14 1.15 -14.32 4.03
N PRO A 15 -0.08 -14.22 4.56
CA PRO A 15 -0.61 -12.99 5.14
C PRO A 15 0.23 -12.45 6.29
N SER A 16 0.76 -13.34 7.13
CA SER A 16 1.49 -12.99 8.35
C SER A 16 2.98 -12.71 8.11
N ALA A 17 3.50 -12.89 6.89
CA ALA A 17 4.88 -12.54 6.61
C ALA A 17 5.08 -11.02 6.68
N LEU A 18 6.20 -10.62 7.25
CA LEU A 18 6.61 -9.24 7.37
C LEU A 18 6.89 -8.65 5.99
N ALA A 19 6.12 -7.62 5.63
CA ALA A 19 6.17 -6.97 4.32
C ALA A 19 6.98 -5.66 4.36
N LEU A 20 6.87 -4.90 5.46
CA LEU A 20 7.51 -3.61 5.61
C LEU A 20 7.98 -3.42 7.06
N ILE A 21 9.19 -2.89 7.21
CA ILE A 21 9.73 -2.37 8.47
C ILE A 21 10.17 -0.95 8.20
N CYS A 22 9.73 -0.01 9.02
CA CYS A 22 10.26 1.35 9.00
C CYS A 22 10.14 1.95 10.40
N GLU A 23 11.30 2.39 10.91
CA GLU A 23 11.47 2.79 12.30
C GLU A 23 10.92 1.70 13.25
N ASP A 24 9.98 2.07 14.12
CA ASP A 24 9.38 1.16 15.11
C ASP A 24 8.11 0.45 14.60
N THR A 25 7.77 0.61 13.32
CA THR A 25 6.56 0.03 12.74
C THR A 25 6.90 -1.15 11.84
N GLU A 26 6.23 -2.26 12.12
CA GLU A 26 6.27 -3.49 11.34
C GLU A 26 4.87 -3.77 10.79
N LEU A 27 4.78 -4.08 9.50
CA LEU A 27 3.52 -4.45 8.84
C LEU A 27 3.67 -5.80 8.14
N SER A 28 2.73 -6.69 8.42
CA SER A 28 2.54 -7.91 7.64
C SER A 28 1.95 -7.61 6.26
N PHE A 29 2.02 -8.57 5.33
CA PHE A 29 1.38 -8.42 4.02
C PHE A 29 -0.13 -8.21 4.12
N SER A 30 -0.81 -8.84 5.09
CA SER A 30 -2.24 -8.60 5.32
C SER A 30 -2.54 -7.17 5.76
N GLU A 31 -1.76 -6.62 6.69
CA GLU A 31 -1.96 -5.25 7.19
C GLU A 31 -1.61 -4.20 6.13
N LEU A 32 -0.53 -4.43 5.38
CA LEU A 32 -0.14 -3.56 4.28
C LEU A 32 -1.21 -3.52 3.19
N TRP A 33 -1.78 -4.69 2.83
CA TRP A 33 -2.82 -4.76 1.81
C TRP A 33 -4.14 -4.08 2.23
N GLU A 34 -4.51 -4.19 3.50
CA GLU A 34 -5.66 -3.50 4.07
C GLU A 34 -5.50 -1.97 3.95
N GLN A 35 -4.33 -1.44 4.35
CA GLN A 35 -4.04 0.00 4.23
C GLN A 35 -4.05 0.49 2.78
N ILE A 36 -3.45 -0.27 1.84
CA ILE A 36 -3.47 0.06 0.41
C ILE A 36 -4.91 0.10 -0.12
N THR A 37 -5.73 -0.86 0.28
CA THR A 37 -7.13 -0.96 -0.19
C THR A 37 -7.98 0.19 0.35
N GLU A 38 -7.81 0.54 1.62
CA GLU A 38 -8.47 1.68 2.26
C GLU A 38 -8.05 3.00 1.60
N MET A 39 -6.75 3.21 1.40
CA MET A 39 -6.23 4.40 0.73
C MET A 39 -6.68 4.49 -0.73
N ALA A 40 -6.72 3.38 -1.46
CA ALA A 40 -7.27 3.36 -2.81
C ALA A 40 -8.77 3.71 -2.83
N ALA A 41 -9.53 3.31 -1.80
CA ALA A 41 -10.95 3.65 -1.69
C ALA A 41 -11.17 5.14 -1.46
N SER A 42 -10.38 5.77 -0.58
CA SER A 42 -10.50 7.21 -0.31
C SER A 42 -10.13 8.05 -1.54
N VAL A 43 -9.05 7.69 -2.22
CA VAL A 43 -8.53 8.44 -3.37
C VAL A 43 -9.38 8.27 -4.64
N ARG A 44 -10.11 7.14 -4.79
CA ARG A 44 -11.04 6.91 -5.92
C ARG A 44 -12.12 8.00 -6.06
N SER A 45 -12.46 8.71 -4.99
CA SER A 45 -13.41 9.83 -5.03
C SER A 45 -12.79 11.13 -5.56
N LEU A 46 -11.46 11.22 -5.62
CA LEU A 46 -10.70 12.43 -5.91
C LEU A 46 -10.02 12.42 -7.29
N ILE A 47 -9.79 11.23 -7.88
CA ILE A 47 -9.04 11.08 -9.14
C ILE A 47 -9.71 10.11 -10.11
N ALA A 48 -9.40 10.26 -11.39
CA ALA A 48 -9.71 9.32 -12.46
C ALA A 48 -8.48 8.56 -12.94
N SER A 49 -8.70 7.50 -13.71
CA SER A 49 -7.61 6.78 -14.36
C SER A 49 -6.87 7.68 -15.35
N GLY A 50 -5.55 7.76 -15.21
CA GLY A 50 -4.69 8.61 -16.05
C GLY A 50 -4.36 9.97 -15.43
N ASP A 51 -4.98 10.34 -14.32
CA ASP A 51 -4.64 11.55 -13.58
C ASP A 51 -3.23 11.46 -12.98
N ARG A 52 -2.60 12.63 -12.85
CA ARG A 52 -1.28 12.77 -12.23
C ARG A 52 -1.44 13.30 -10.82
N VAL A 53 -0.95 12.55 -9.85
CA VAL A 53 -0.98 12.92 -8.43
C VAL A 53 0.42 13.32 -8.00
N ALA A 54 0.56 14.50 -7.39
CA ALA A 54 1.80 14.91 -6.76
C ALA A 54 1.84 14.37 -5.32
N LEU A 55 2.88 13.62 -4.99
CA LEU A 55 3.16 13.15 -3.63
C LEU A 55 4.21 14.09 -3.02
N LEU A 56 3.79 14.92 -2.08
CA LEU A 56 4.69 15.75 -1.29
C LEU A 56 4.76 15.16 0.12
N SER A 57 5.80 14.36 0.36
CA SER A 57 6.03 13.73 1.65
C SER A 57 7.53 13.56 1.89
N GLU A 58 7.88 13.41 3.16
CA GLU A 58 9.18 12.88 3.57
C GLU A 58 9.17 11.34 3.45
N THR A 59 10.32 10.68 3.56
CA THR A 59 10.39 9.21 3.48
C THR A 59 9.68 8.60 4.70
N ARG A 60 8.40 8.28 4.56
CA ARG A 60 7.53 7.69 5.61
C ARG A 60 6.75 6.50 5.04
N ILE A 61 6.36 5.58 5.92
CA ILE A 61 5.62 4.33 5.60
C ILE A 61 4.38 4.56 4.75
N GLU A 62 3.69 5.68 4.96
CA GLU A 62 2.51 6.08 4.18
C GLU A 62 2.78 6.13 2.66
N PHE A 63 4.06 6.18 2.24
CA PHE A 63 4.49 6.28 0.84
C PHE A 63 5.71 5.40 0.47
N ALA A 64 6.08 4.43 1.31
CA ALA A 64 7.20 3.51 1.05
C ALA A 64 6.84 2.39 0.06
#